data_AF-A0A7J8NV98-F1
#
_entry.id   AF-A0A7J8NV98-F1
#
_cell.length_a   1.000
_cell.length_b   1.000
_cell.length_c   1.000
_cell.angle_alpha   90.00
_cell.angle_beta   90.00
_cell.angle_gamma   90.00
#
_symmetry.space_group_name_H-M   'P 1'
#
loop_
_entity.id
_entity.type
_entity.pdbx_description
1 polymer ?
#
loop_
_entity_poly.entity_id
_entity_poly.type
_entity_poly.pdbx_seq_one_letter_code
_entity_poly.pdbx_strand_id
1 'polypeptide(L)'
;MIHEGLVDMAFHTACGIFEAAWSEEGLGYSFQTPEAWNIDDQYRSLLYMRPFAIWAMQWALSTPKLPKQEPKPEVEADSVGKHHAGFSKVARLLKLPQEQESRGVLQAIFDYTCKKILT
;
A
#
# COMPACT_ATOMS: atom_id res chain seq x y z
N MET A 1 9.61 -19.24 -0.57
CA MET A 1 9.34 -20.65 -0.89
C MET A 1 9.20 -20.87 -2.39
N ILE A 2 8.16 -20.38 -3.06
CA ILE A 2 7.98 -20.60 -4.52
C ILE A 2 9.17 -20.05 -5.35
N HIS A 3 9.63 -18.82 -5.07
CA HIS A 3 10.80 -18.25 -5.75
C HIS A 3 12.10 -19.05 -5.53
N GLU A 4 12.18 -19.82 -4.45
CA GLU A 4 13.32 -20.68 -4.11
C GLU A 4 13.14 -22.11 -4.66
N GLY A 5 12.14 -22.36 -5.50
CA GLY A 5 11.83 -23.68 -6.05
C GLY A 5 11.10 -24.64 -5.10
N LEU A 6 10.79 -24.21 -3.87
CA LEU A 6 10.09 -25.01 -2.85
C LEU A 6 8.57 -24.92 -3.03
N VAL A 7 8.06 -25.39 -4.17
CA VAL A 7 6.66 -25.22 -4.56
C VAL A 7 5.73 -26.04 -3.66
N ASP A 8 6.00 -27.33 -3.47
CA ASP A 8 5.14 -28.23 -2.69
C ASP A 8 5.02 -27.76 -1.23
N MET A 9 6.12 -27.34 -0.63
CA MET A 9 6.15 -26.79 0.72
C MET A 9 5.35 -25.49 0.82
N ALA A 10 5.40 -24.63 -0.20
CA ALA A 10 4.62 -23.40 -0.23
C ALA A 10 3.12 -23.67 -0.23
N PHE A 11 2.66 -24.59 -1.07
CA PHE A 11 1.25 -24.98 -1.13
C PHE A 11 0.79 -25.69 0.15
N HIS A 12 1.61 -26.59 0.70
CA HIS A 12 1.29 -27.23 1.98
C HIS A 12 1.16 -26.21 3.11
N THR A 13 2.07 -25.22 3.17
CA THR A 13 2.00 -24.13 4.16
C THR A 13 0.77 -23.26 3.98
N ALA A 14 0.42 -22.90 2.74
CA ALA A 14 -0.78 -22.12 2.43
C ALA A 14 -2.08 -22.92 2.70
N CYS A 15 -2.04 -24.26 2.57
CA CYS A 15 -3.17 -25.14 2.86
C CYS A 15 -3.63 -25.01 4.31
N GLY A 16 -2.71 -24.88 5.27
CA GLY A 16 -3.10 -24.67 6.69
C GLY A 16 -3.93 -23.39 6.91
N ILE A 17 -3.65 -22.33 6.15
CA ILE A 17 -4.49 -21.09 6.19
C ILE A 17 -5.87 -21.37 5.59
N PHE A 18 -5.91 -22.09 4.47
CA PHE A 18 -7.18 -22.47 3.83
C PHE A 18 -8.01 -23.38 4.76
N GLU A 19 -7.40 -24.39 5.37
CA GLU A 19 -8.06 -25.30 6.30
C GLU A 19 -8.64 -24.54 7.50
N ALA A 20 -7.85 -23.68 8.13
CA ALA A 20 -8.31 -22.88 9.27
C ALA A 20 -9.46 -21.93 8.90
N ALA A 21 -9.44 -21.31 7.73
CA ALA A 21 -10.42 -20.28 7.37
C ALA A 21 -11.66 -20.81 6.63
N TRP A 22 -11.52 -21.86 5.82
CA TRP A 22 -12.53 -22.31 4.84
C TRP A 22 -12.96 -23.78 4.96
N SER A 23 -12.24 -24.62 5.73
CA SER A 23 -12.66 -26.01 5.93
C SER A 23 -13.96 -26.10 6.73
N GLU A 24 -14.73 -27.17 6.52
CA GLU A 24 -15.92 -27.48 7.34
C GLU A 24 -15.57 -27.68 8.82
N GLU A 25 -14.38 -28.21 9.09
CA GLU A 25 -13.85 -28.45 10.43
C GLU A 25 -13.00 -27.26 10.95
N GLY A 26 -12.90 -26.18 10.17
CA GLY A 26 -12.08 -25.01 10.48
C GLY A 26 -12.75 -24.03 11.45
N LEU A 27 -12.14 -22.85 11.59
CA LEU A 27 -12.56 -21.79 12.52
C LEU A 27 -13.66 -20.88 11.96
N GLY A 28 -14.15 -21.15 10.74
CA GLY A 28 -15.28 -20.45 10.16
C GLY A 28 -15.00 -18.99 9.75
N TYR A 29 -13.77 -18.68 9.33
CA TYR A 29 -13.39 -17.31 8.90
C TYR A 29 -13.68 -17.02 7.42
N SER A 30 -14.57 -17.79 6.79
CA SER A 30 -15.00 -17.61 5.41
C SER A 30 -15.46 -16.17 5.17
N PHE A 31 -14.91 -15.55 4.12
CA PHE A 31 -15.15 -14.14 3.75
C PHE A 31 -14.77 -13.08 4.80
N GLN A 32 -14.19 -13.47 5.94
CA GLN A 32 -13.87 -12.55 7.06
C GLN A 32 -12.47 -12.78 7.65
N THR A 33 -11.55 -13.32 6.86
CA THR A 33 -10.22 -13.78 7.33
C THR A 33 -9.52 -12.75 8.22
N PRO A 34 -9.14 -13.12 9.46
CA PRO A 34 -8.48 -12.22 10.39
C PRO A 34 -6.99 -12.03 10.08
N GLU A 35 -6.36 -11.09 10.77
CA GLU A 35 -4.90 -10.89 10.73
C GLU A 35 -4.14 -12.07 11.35
N ALA A 36 -4.67 -12.63 12.45
CA ALA A 36 -4.06 -13.74 13.16
C ALA A 36 -5.09 -14.46 14.04
N TRP A 37 -4.78 -15.69 14.42
CA TRP A 37 -5.48 -16.48 15.43
C TRP A 37 -4.47 -17.19 16.35
N ASN A 38 -4.91 -17.61 17.54
CA ASN A 38 -4.12 -18.43 18.46
C ASN A 38 -4.62 -19.88 18.48
N ILE A 39 -4.04 -20.69 19.38
CA ILE A 39 -4.41 -22.10 19.58
C ILE A 39 -5.75 -22.28 20.32
N ASP A 40 -6.28 -21.20 20.90
CA ASP A 40 -7.54 -21.17 21.64
C ASP A 40 -8.67 -20.58 20.77
N ASP A 41 -8.50 -20.56 19.45
CA ASP A 41 -9.45 -20.08 18.43
C ASP A 41 -9.84 -18.59 18.55
N GLN A 42 -9.03 -17.81 19.27
CA GLN A 42 -9.22 -16.37 19.40
C GLN A 42 -8.55 -15.65 18.24
N TYR A 43 -9.32 -14.81 17.54
CA TYR A 43 -8.83 -14.03 16.42
C TYR A 43 -8.41 -12.61 16.83
N ARG A 44 -7.57 -12.01 16.00
CA ARG A 44 -7.23 -10.59 16.05
C ARG A 44 -7.55 -9.94 14.70
N SER A 45 -8.32 -8.84 14.72
CA SER A 45 -8.66 -8.02 13.55
C SER A 45 -9.26 -8.82 12.39
N LEU A 46 -10.56 -9.13 12.45
CA LEU A 46 -11.33 -9.71 11.33
C LEU A 46 -11.30 -8.81 10.09
N LEU A 47 -11.55 -9.41 8.92
CA LEU A 47 -11.63 -8.70 7.63
C LEU A 47 -10.34 -7.90 7.32
N TYR A 48 -9.19 -8.48 7.62
CA TYR A 48 -7.92 -7.76 7.47
C TYR A 48 -7.39 -7.78 6.04
N MET A 49 -6.52 -6.83 5.71
CA MET A 49 -5.98 -6.71 4.35
C MET A 49 -4.84 -7.69 4.06
N ARG A 50 -4.11 -8.15 5.08
CA ARG A 50 -2.91 -8.99 4.89
C ARG A 50 -3.17 -10.30 4.13
N PRO A 51 -4.28 -11.05 4.34
CA PRO A 51 -4.58 -12.26 3.58
C PRO A 51 -4.60 -12.09 2.06
N PHE A 52 -4.77 -10.87 1.51
CA PHE A 52 -4.64 -10.61 0.07
C PHE A 52 -3.24 -10.92 -0.48
N ALA A 53 -2.23 -11.08 0.38
CA ALA A 53 -0.89 -11.53 0.00
C ALA A 53 -0.86 -12.90 -0.70
N ILE A 54 -1.93 -13.71 -0.62
CA ILE A 54 -2.03 -14.98 -1.36
C ILE A 54 -1.82 -14.80 -2.89
N TRP A 55 -2.19 -13.64 -3.44
CA TRP A 55 -1.97 -13.33 -4.85
C TRP A 55 -0.48 -13.25 -5.24
N ALA A 56 0.43 -13.04 -4.27
CA ALA A 56 1.86 -13.11 -4.53
C ALA A 56 2.28 -14.53 -4.98
N MET A 57 1.58 -15.59 -4.56
CA MET A 57 1.82 -16.94 -5.05
C MET A 57 1.50 -17.05 -6.55
N GLN A 58 0.38 -16.46 -6.99
CA GLN A 58 0.03 -16.41 -8.41
C GLN A 58 1.09 -15.67 -9.23
N TRP A 59 1.61 -14.55 -8.71
CA TRP A 59 2.71 -13.83 -9.35
C TRP A 59 3.99 -14.66 -9.46
N ALA A 60 4.33 -15.41 -8.41
CA ALA A 60 5.50 -16.27 -8.42
C ALA A 60 5.37 -17.43 -9.42
N LEU A 61 4.16 -17.99 -9.58
CA LEU A 61 3.88 -19.09 -10.53
C LEU A 61 3.79 -18.61 -11.98
N SER A 62 3.12 -17.48 -12.19
CA SER A 62 2.87 -16.88 -13.51
C SER A 62 3.72 -15.63 -13.65
N THR A 63 5.05 -15.76 -13.58
CA THR A 63 5.94 -14.61 -13.69
C THR A 63 5.66 -13.90 -15.03
N PRO A 64 5.09 -12.69 -15.01
CA PRO A 64 4.78 -11.99 -16.25
C PRO A 64 6.10 -11.73 -16.97
N LYS A 65 6.10 -11.89 -18.29
CA LYS A 65 7.20 -11.38 -19.10
C LYS A 65 7.17 -9.87 -19.00
N LEU A 66 7.90 -9.31 -18.05
CA LEU A 66 8.11 -7.87 -17.98
C LEU A 66 8.73 -7.47 -19.32
N PRO A 67 8.22 -6.40 -19.97
CA PRO A 67 8.91 -5.82 -21.10
C PRO A 67 10.35 -5.58 -20.67
N LYS A 68 11.32 -6.13 -21.42
CA LYS A 68 12.73 -5.82 -21.20
C LYS A 68 12.82 -4.29 -21.17
N GLN A 69 13.25 -3.72 -20.05
CA GLN A 69 13.69 -2.33 -20.07
C GLN A 69 14.89 -2.32 -21.01
N GLU A 70 14.66 -1.91 -22.26
CA GLU A 70 15.72 -1.32 -23.04
C GLU A 70 16.32 -0.19 -22.18
N PRO A 71 17.64 0.01 -22.19
CA PRO A 71 18.26 1.10 -21.47
C PRO A 71 17.50 2.37 -21.84
N LYS A 72 16.86 3.00 -20.85
CA LYS A 72 16.22 4.30 -21.01
C LYS A 72 17.27 5.19 -21.71
N PRO A 73 17.01 5.73 -22.92
CA PRO A 73 17.79 6.86 -23.37
C PRO A 73 17.68 7.89 -22.25
N GLU A 74 18.83 8.44 -21.86
CA GLU A 74 18.95 9.47 -20.83
C GLU A 74 17.79 10.45 -21.01
N VAL A 75 17.05 10.65 -19.92
CA VAL A 75 15.86 11.50 -19.93
C VAL A 75 16.34 12.92 -20.22
N GLU A 76 16.32 13.30 -21.50
CA GLU A 76 16.31 14.70 -21.88
C GLU A 76 15.08 15.33 -21.22
N ALA A 77 15.33 16.42 -20.50
CA ALA A 77 14.39 17.08 -19.58
C ALA A 77 13.03 17.44 -20.24
N ASP A 78 12.97 17.46 -21.57
CA ASP A 78 11.76 17.76 -22.36
C ASP A 78 10.74 16.60 -22.39
N SER A 79 11.13 15.37 -22.07
CA SER A 79 10.21 14.20 -22.11
C SER A 79 9.34 14.04 -20.86
N VAL A 80 9.74 14.64 -19.73
CA VAL A 80 8.96 14.67 -18.48
C VAL A 80 7.62 15.41 -18.67
N GLY A 81 7.57 16.38 -19.61
CA GLY A 81 6.36 17.15 -19.90
C GLY A 81 5.22 16.34 -20.53
N LYS A 82 5.51 15.28 -21.31
CA LYS A 82 4.47 14.53 -22.05
C LYS A 82 3.62 13.64 -21.14
N HIS A 83 4.20 13.03 -20.11
CA HIS A 83 3.47 12.17 -19.16
C HIS A 83 2.60 12.94 -18.16
N HIS A 84 2.82 14.24 -18.03
CA HIS A 84 2.04 15.12 -17.16
C HIS A 84 0.91 15.89 -17.86
N ALA A 85 0.78 15.77 -19.19
CA ALA A 85 -0.22 16.54 -19.95
C ALA A 85 -1.66 16.29 -19.45
N GLY A 86 -2.02 15.03 -19.17
CA GLY A 86 -3.36 14.66 -18.66
C GLY A 86 -3.63 15.16 -17.23
N PHE A 87 -2.58 15.31 -16.42
CA PHE A 87 -2.68 15.74 -15.02
C PHE A 87 -2.39 17.24 -14.84
N SER A 88 -1.92 17.93 -15.88
CA SER A 88 -1.58 19.37 -15.83
C SER A 88 -2.79 20.23 -15.44
N LYS A 89 -3.99 19.86 -15.91
CA LYS A 89 -5.23 20.56 -15.55
C LYS A 89 -5.56 20.40 -14.06
N VAL A 90 -5.39 19.20 -13.53
CA VAL A 90 -5.63 18.90 -12.10
C VAL A 90 -4.57 19.58 -11.23
N ALA A 91 -3.29 19.49 -11.60
CA ALA A 91 -2.21 20.17 -10.90
C ALA A 91 -2.41 21.70 -10.87
N ARG A 92 -2.93 22.30 -11.95
CA ARG A 92 -3.25 23.73 -11.99
C ARG A 92 -4.44 24.09 -11.09
N LEU A 93 -5.44 23.22 -10.97
CA LEU A 93 -6.59 23.42 -10.08
C LEU A 93 -6.26 23.16 -8.60
N LEU A 94 -5.33 22.25 -8.33
CA LEU A 94 -4.83 21.94 -7.00
C LEU A 94 -3.75 22.90 -6.51
N LYS A 95 -3.20 23.75 -7.40
CA LYS A 95 -2.41 24.90 -6.97
C LYS A 95 -3.33 25.82 -6.18
N LEU A 96 -3.20 25.74 -4.86
CA LEU A 96 -3.75 26.73 -3.95
C LEU A 96 -3.28 28.12 -4.41
N PRO A 97 -4.11 29.17 -4.28
CA PRO A 97 -3.67 30.54 -4.52
C PRO A 97 -2.35 30.74 -3.78
N GLN A 98 -1.37 31.41 -4.42
CA GLN A 98 -0.23 31.90 -3.64
C GLN A 98 -0.82 32.64 -2.45
N GLU A 99 -0.51 32.16 -1.24
CA GLU A 99 -0.82 32.89 -0.03
C GLU A 99 -0.24 34.28 -0.23
N GLN A 100 -1.12 35.23 -0.52
CA GLN A 100 -0.80 36.62 -0.37
C GLN A 100 -0.41 36.70 1.10
N GLU A 101 0.85 37.03 1.40
CA GLU A 101 1.39 37.10 2.76
C GLU A 101 0.71 38.22 3.58
N SER A 102 -0.61 38.27 3.63
CA SER A 102 -1.32 38.95 4.69
C SER A 102 -1.30 38.01 5.89
N ARG A 103 -0.22 38.10 6.68
CA ARG A 103 -0.17 37.48 8.00
C ARG A 103 -1.45 37.87 8.75
N GLY A 104 -2.36 36.91 8.90
CA GLY A 104 -3.60 37.13 9.62
C GLY A 104 -3.27 37.53 11.06
N VAL A 105 -4.03 38.46 11.62
CA VAL A 105 -3.83 38.93 13.01
C VAL A 105 -3.79 37.75 13.99
N LEU A 106 -4.60 36.70 13.72
CA LEU A 106 -4.61 35.47 14.50
C LEU A 106 -3.30 34.67 14.39
N GLN A 107 -2.69 34.62 13.20
CA GLN A 107 -1.40 33.98 12.99
C GLN A 107 -0.30 34.71 13.79
N ALA A 108 -0.33 36.04 13.80
CA ALA A 108 0.62 36.85 14.56
C ALA A 108 0.47 36.67 16.08
N ILE A 109 -0.77 36.57 16.59
CA ILE A 109 -1.05 36.30 18.00
C ILE A 109 -0.56 34.89 18.37
N PHE A 110 -0.84 33.90 17.53
CA PHE A 110 -0.40 32.53 17.74
C PHE A 110 1.13 32.45 17.83
N ASP A 111 1.84 33.04 16.86
CA ASP A 111 3.31 33.06 16.84
C ASP A 111 3.89 33.78 18.05
N TYR A 112 3.29 34.89 18.50
CA TYR A 112 3.71 35.60 19.71
C TYR A 112 3.54 34.73 20.96
N THR A 113 2.42 34.01 21.04
CA THR A 113 2.14 33.11 22.16
C THR A 113 3.12 31.93 22.18
N CYS A 114 3.40 31.32 21.02
CA CYS A 114 4.39 30.25 20.89
C CYS A 114 5.80 30.73 21.26
N LYS A 115 6.22 31.93 20.83
CA LYS A 115 7.54 32.49 21.19
C LYS A 115 7.65 32.79 22.68
N LYS A 116 6.56 33.22 23.33
CA LYS A 116 6.54 33.51 24.77
C LYS A 116 6.53 32.25 25.65
N ILE A 117 6.06 31.12 25.14
CA ILE A 117 6.07 29.84 25.88
C ILE A 117 7.42 29.12 25.74
N LEU A 118 8.21 29.44 24.71
CA LEU A 118 9.54 28.87 24.46
C LEU A 118 10.70 29.66 25.11
N THR A 119 10.41 30.67 25.94
CA THR A 119 11.38 31.40 26.77
C THR A 119 11.01 31.23 28.24
#